data_AF-A0A820WQI1-F1
#
_entry.id   AF-A0A820WQI1-F1
#
_cell.length_a   1.000
_cell.length_b   1.000
_cell.length_c   1.000
_cell.angle_alpha   90.00
_cell.angle_beta   90.00
_cell.angle_gamma   90.00
#
_symmetry.space_group_name_H-M   'P 1'
#
loop_
_entity.id
_entity.type
_entity.pdbx_description
1 polymer ?
#
loop_
_entity_poly.entity_id
_entity_poly.type
_entity_poly.pdbx_seq_one_letter_code
_entity_poly.pdbx_strand_id
1 'polypeptide(L)'
;MTAKRLNIRNAVIPNGLSEDEINSSESEDEMSKVTHALRNELNMSENSSTRESDNDESVESEEDENFVTPTADFADNMPPPPIHDELQPIDYFYNMFGKQSTTLLTNQSNLYSVQKNPNKAARISETEMEHFIGILLMTGIYSFPEQRYFWSNNTRVESISSVMTRDRFLELKKYLHVTDNSIQQNRTDANFDRAHKVRPLLNIIKENFRTIPKEEKLSVDEQIIPFKGRTGGKSGICYDFIFYTGKGNQQQHGFCTDIVLNVCETVPRFANHK
;
A
#
# COMPACT_ATOMS: atom_id res chain seq x y z
N MET A 1 29.67 -3.64 -15.43
CA MET A 1 29.20 -2.36 -16.00
C MET A 1 28.32 -1.69 -14.97
N THR A 2 28.74 -0.55 -14.47
CA THR A 2 28.14 0.16 -13.33
C THR A 2 26.88 0.89 -13.74
N ALA A 3 25.71 0.47 -13.27
CA ALA A 3 24.46 1.23 -13.41
C ALA A 3 24.41 2.31 -12.33
N LYS A 4 24.69 3.56 -12.71
CA LYS A 4 24.47 4.74 -11.85
C LYS A 4 22.96 4.91 -11.63
N ARG A 5 22.53 4.92 -10.37
CA ARG A 5 21.23 5.47 -9.96
C ARG A 5 21.11 6.91 -10.49
N LEU A 6 20.18 7.15 -11.40
CA LEU A 6 19.79 8.50 -11.82
C LEU A 6 19.08 9.18 -10.64
N ASN A 7 19.77 10.14 -10.03
CA ASN A 7 19.24 10.98 -8.97
C ASN A 7 18.37 12.07 -9.60
N ILE A 8 17.07 11.82 -9.74
CA ILE A 8 16.10 12.81 -10.24
C ILE A 8 15.70 13.72 -9.07
N ARG A 9 16.64 14.58 -8.65
CA ARG A 9 16.35 15.79 -7.89
C ARG A 9 16.76 16.94 -8.80
N ASN A 10 15.78 17.72 -9.26
CA ASN A 10 15.88 18.85 -10.20
C ASN A 10 15.59 18.48 -11.67
N ALA A 11 14.35 18.14 -11.99
CA ALA A 11 13.83 18.39 -13.33
C ALA A 11 13.54 19.90 -13.44
N VAL A 12 14.39 20.62 -14.16
CA VAL A 12 14.15 22.02 -14.55
C VAL A 12 13.02 22.02 -15.58
N ILE A 13 11.88 22.63 -15.24
CA ILE A 13 10.78 22.86 -16.19
C ILE A 13 11.25 23.97 -17.15
N PRO A 14 11.26 23.75 -18.49
CA PRO A 14 11.53 24.83 -19.44
C PRO A 14 10.42 25.88 -19.34
N ASN A 15 10.79 27.10 -18.94
CA ASN A 15 9.93 28.27 -19.07
C ASN A 15 9.67 28.56 -20.55
N GLY A 16 8.43 28.42 -20.97
CA GLY A 16 7.96 28.77 -22.31
C GLY A 16 6.46 29.03 -22.28
N LEU A 17 6.05 30.09 -21.56
CA LEU A 17 4.71 30.65 -21.67
C LEU A 17 4.70 31.60 -22.88
N SER A 18 3.81 31.36 -23.85
CA SER A 18 3.28 32.40 -24.72
C SER A 18 2.03 32.98 -24.05
N GLU A 19 1.93 34.30 -23.98
CA GLU A 19 1.00 35.08 -23.12
C GLU A 19 -0.47 35.12 -23.55
N ASP A 20 -0.90 34.33 -24.53
CA ASP A 20 -2.28 34.40 -25.03
C ASP A 20 -3.05 33.13 -24.66
N GLU A 21 -3.66 33.14 -23.48
CA GLU A 21 -4.99 32.58 -23.14
C GLU A 21 -5.15 32.43 -21.61
N ILE A 22 -5.24 33.57 -20.92
CA ILE A 22 -5.73 33.64 -19.53
C ILE A 22 -7.20 34.04 -19.59
N ASN A 23 -8.10 33.07 -19.41
CA ASN A 23 -9.39 33.37 -18.80
C ASN A 23 -9.91 32.17 -17.98
N SER A 24 -9.50 32.12 -16.72
CA SER A 24 -10.17 31.38 -15.65
C SER A 24 -9.70 31.96 -14.31
N SER A 25 -10.52 32.85 -13.76
CA SER A 25 -10.28 33.59 -12.51
C SER A 25 -10.34 32.73 -11.24
N GLU A 26 -10.28 31.39 -11.35
CA GLU A 26 -10.25 30.47 -10.20
C GLU A 26 -8.84 29.91 -9.91
N SER A 27 -7.84 30.23 -10.75
CA SER A 27 -6.51 29.59 -10.71
C SER A 27 -5.46 30.30 -9.84
N GLU A 28 -5.58 31.61 -9.62
CA GLU A 28 -4.59 32.37 -8.85
C GLU A 28 -4.77 32.23 -7.32
N ASP A 29 -6.01 32.14 -6.85
CA ASP A 29 -6.33 32.00 -5.42
C ASP A 29 -5.89 30.64 -4.83
N GLU A 30 -5.83 29.58 -5.63
CA GLU A 30 -5.39 28.25 -5.18
C GLU A 30 -3.87 28.11 -5.15
N MET A 31 -3.14 28.75 -6.07
CA MET A 31 -1.67 28.77 -6.07
C MET A 31 -1.12 29.52 -4.83
N SER A 32 -1.82 30.56 -4.39
CA SER A 32 -1.50 31.32 -3.17
C SER A 32 -1.69 30.48 -1.90
N LYS A 33 -2.72 29.63 -1.86
CA LYS A 33 -2.97 28.68 -0.75
C LYS A 33 -1.89 27.59 -0.68
N VAL A 34 -1.44 27.09 -1.83
CA VAL A 34 -0.39 26.06 -1.92
C VAL A 34 0.98 26.60 -1.46
N THR A 35 1.33 27.82 -1.86
CA THR A 35 2.59 28.46 -1.44
C THR A 35 2.61 28.80 0.06
N HIS A 36 1.47 29.19 0.64
CA HIS A 36 1.35 29.40 2.08
C HIS A 36 1.42 28.09 2.89
N ALA A 37 0.90 26.99 2.36
CA ALA A 37 0.99 25.66 2.98
C ALA A 37 2.43 25.15 3.00
N LEU A 38 3.17 25.29 1.89
CA LEU A 38 4.58 24.90 1.80
C LEU A 38 5.50 25.72 2.72
N ARG A 39 5.20 27.02 2.92
CA ARG A 39 5.97 27.89 3.84
C ARG A 39 5.79 27.49 5.31
N ASN A 40 4.60 27.04 5.68
CA ASN A 40 4.33 26.55 7.03
C ASN A 40 4.99 25.19 7.30
N GLU A 41 5.11 24.30 6.30
CA GLU A 41 5.83 23.03 6.44
C GLU A 41 7.34 23.23 6.68
N LEU A 42 7.96 24.25 6.07
CA LEU A 42 9.37 24.57 6.31
C LEU A 42 9.61 25.13 7.72
N ASN A 43 8.73 26.03 8.20
CA ASN A 43 8.87 26.63 9.55
C ASN A 43 8.60 25.64 10.70
N MET A 44 7.82 24.58 10.47
CA MET A 44 7.61 23.52 11.48
C MET A 44 8.83 22.59 11.64
N SER A 45 9.74 22.55 10.66
CA SER A 45 10.95 21.73 10.72
C SER A 45 12.04 22.31 11.63
N GLU A 46 12.03 23.62 11.91
CA GLU A 46 13.07 24.29 12.68
C GLU A 46 12.80 24.33 14.21
N ASN A 47 11.56 24.11 14.66
CA ASN A 47 11.17 24.33 16.07
C ASN A 47 10.97 23.05 16.92
N SER A 48 11.37 21.87 16.44
CA SER A 48 11.10 20.59 17.13
C SER A 48 12.13 20.19 18.22
N SER A 49 13.02 21.08 18.64
CA SER A 49 14.10 20.75 19.57
C SER A 49 13.83 21.15 21.04
N THR A 50 12.69 20.75 21.61
CA THR A 50 12.54 20.68 23.07
C THR A 50 11.52 19.60 23.44
N ARG A 51 11.98 18.50 24.04
CA ARG A 51 11.15 17.48 24.69
C ARG A 51 11.25 17.69 26.19
N GLU A 52 10.11 17.93 26.84
CA GLU A 52 9.96 17.78 28.29
C GLU A 52 9.80 16.28 28.63
N SER A 53 10.41 15.90 29.75
CA SER A 53 10.54 14.53 30.27
C SER A 53 9.37 14.15 31.16
N ASP A 54 8.76 12.99 30.92
CA ASP A 54 7.97 12.28 31.93
C ASP A 54 8.60 10.91 32.20
N ASN A 55 8.82 10.66 33.49
CA ASN A 55 9.45 9.48 34.08
C ASN A 55 8.62 8.20 33.82
N ASP A 56 9.27 7.16 33.31
CA ASP A 56 8.78 5.78 33.42
C ASP A 56 9.96 4.90 33.87
N GLU A 57 9.71 4.07 34.88
CA GLU A 57 10.74 3.28 35.58
C GLU A 57 11.43 2.30 34.62
N SER A 58 12.75 2.46 34.49
CA SER A 58 13.61 1.63 33.65
C SER A 58 13.80 0.24 34.24
N VAL A 59 13.26 -0.78 33.57
CA VAL A 59 13.78 -2.14 33.69
C VAL A 59 15.14 -2.15 33.00
N GLU A 60 16.22 -2.21 33.78
CA GLU A 60 17.57 -2.38 33.27
C GLU A 60 17.65 -3.73 32.54
N SER A 61 17.67 -3.67 31.20
CA SER A 61 18.14 -4.78 30.38
C SER A 61 19.65 -4.70 30.39
N GLU A 62 20.31 -5.79 30.77
CA GLU A 62 21.76 -5.92 30.60
C GLU A 62 22.07 -5.80 29.11
N GLU A 63 22.49 -4.62 28.67
CA GLU A 63 22.98 -4.40 27.32
C GLU A 63 24.26 -5.21 27.17
N ASP A 64 24.18 -6.30 26.43
CA ASP A 64 25.33 -7.11 26.05
C ASP A 64 26.26 -6.21 25.20
N GLU A 65 27.33 -5.69 25.80
CA GLU A 65 28.25 -4.69 25.19
C GLU A 65 28.88 -5.18 23.86
N ASN A 66 28.71 -6.45 23.51
CA ASN A 66 29.17 -7.04 22.25
C ASN A 66 28.08 -7.17 21.17
N PHE A 67 26.85 -6.67 21.39
CA PHE A 67 25.81 -6.73 20.37
C PHE A 67 26.03 -5.67 19.29
N VAL A 68 26.75 -6.07 18.23
CA VAL A 68 26.85 -5.28 17.00
C VAL A 68 25.59 -5.52 16.17
N THR A 69 24.81 -4.47 15.94
CA THR A 69 23.67 -4.55 15.02
C THR A 69 24.16 -4.95 13.63
N PRO A 70 23.61 -6.02 13.02
CA PRO A 70 23.95 -6.38 11.66
C PRO A 70 23.62 -5.21 10.74
N THR A 71 24.60 -4.74 9.97
CA THR A 71 24.38 -3.74 8.93
C THR A 71 23.46 -4.35 7.87
N ALA A 72 22.34 -3.69 7.56
CA ALA A 72 21.40 -4.07 6.49
C ALA A 72 21.96 -3.83 5.07
N ASP A 73 23.28 -3.85 4.94
CA ASP A 73 23.96 -3.80 3.66
C ASP A 73 23.86 -5.18 3.05
N PHE A 74 22.90 -5.34 2.12
CA PHE A 74 22.85 -6.48 1.21
C PHE A 74 24.10 -6.43 0.31
N ALA A 75 25.22 -6.92 0.83
CA ALA A 75 26.51 -6.95 0.14
C ALA A 75 26.59 -8.11 -0.87
N ASP A 76 25.70 -9.09 -0.74
CA ASP A 76 25.60 -10.20 -1.68
C ASP A 76 24.88 -9.78 -2.95
N ASN A 77 25.39 -10.23 -4.10
CA ASN A 77 24.66 -10.11 -5.35
C ASN A 77 23.33 -10.86 -5.18
N MET A 78 22.23 -10.22 -5.57
CA MET A 78 20.94 -10.90 -5.67
C MET A 78 21.13 -12.21 -6.45
N PRO A 79 20.59 -13.34 -5.95
CA PRO A 79 20.68 -14.59 -6.68
C PRO A 79 20.14 -14.36 -8.10
N PRO A 80 20.78 -14.94 -9.14
CA PRO A 80 20.25 -14.85 -10.49
C PRO A 80 18.83 -15.44 -10.48
N PRO A 81 17.89 -14.86 -11.27
CA PRO A 81 16.57 -15.43 -11.38
C PRO A 81 16.67 -16.90 -11.79
N PRO A 82 15.72 -17.76 -11.38
CA PRO A 82 15.78 -19.18 -11.69
C PRO A 82 15.98 -19.39 -13.20
N ILE A 83 16.99 -20.21 -13.55
CA ILE A 83 17.49 -20.38 -14.93
C ILE A 83 16.41 -20.95 -15.88
N HIS A 84 15.29 -21.43 -15.33
CA HIS A 84 14.16 -22.03 -16.05
C HIS A 84 12.81 -21.42 -15.66
N ASP A 85 12.78 -20.15 -15.25
CA ASP A 85 11.50 -19.50 -14.98
C ASP A 85 10.83 -19.05 -16.28
N GLU A 86 9.82 -19.81 -16.70
CA GLU A 86 8.99 -19.50 -17.88
C GLU A 86 7.89 -18.47 -17.56
N LEU A 87 7.75 -18.06 -16.30
CA LEU A 87 6.69 -17.14 -15.87
C LEU A 87 6.95 -15.72 -16.36
N GLN A 88 5.90 -15.08 -16.87
CA GLN A 88 5.88 -13.66 -17.13
C GLN A 88 5.65 -12.88 -15.83
N PRO A 89 6.04 -11.60 -15.73
CA PRO A 89 5.78 -10.76 -14.56
C PRO A 89 4.32 -10.78 -14.08
N ILE A 90 3.37 -10.87 -15.02
CA ILE A 90 1.93 -10.95 -14.73
C ILE A 90 1.53 -12.26 -14.02
N ASP A 91 2.25 -13.35 -14.27
CA ASP A 91 1.98 -14.63 -13.64
C ASP A 91 2.36 -14.59 -12.17
N TYR A 92 3.51 -14.00 -11.82
CA TYR A 92 3.85 -13.76 -10.41
C TYR A 92 2.83 -12.86 -9.71
N PHE A 93 2.39 -11.79 -10.39
CA PHE A 93 1.34 -10.92 -9.85
C PHE A 93 0.09 -11.73 -9.54
N TYR A 94 -0.39 -12.58 -10.45
CA TYR A 94 -1.57 -13.39 -10.20
C TYR A 94 -1.34 -14.54 -9.22
N ASN A 95 -0.13 -15.06 -9.08
CA ASN A 95 0.22 -16.01 -8.03
C ASN A 95 0.10 -15.40 -6.63
N MET A 96 0.34 -14.09 -6.48
CA MET A 96 0.20 -13.37 -5.20
C MET A 96 -1.20 -12.78 -5.02
N PHE A 97 -1.66 -11.98 -5.99
CA PHE A 97 -2.91 -11.24 -5.91
C PHE A 97 -4.13 -12.14 -6.16
N GLY A 98 -4.00 -13.16 -7.01
CA GLY A 98 -5.08 -14.09 -7.37
C GLY A 98 -6.05 -13.51 -8.39
N LYS A 99 -6.32 -14.24 -9.48
CA LYS A 99 -7.36 -13.84 -10.47
C LYS A 99 -8.74 -13.68 -9.82
N GLN A 100 -9.05 -14.49 -8.82
CA GLN A 100 -10.29 -14.42 -8.04
C GLN A 100 -10.48 -13.08 -7.30
N SER A 101 -9.39 -12.35 -7.00
CA SER A 101 -9.47 -11.00 -6.41
C SER A 101 -10.10 -10.01 -7.36
N THR A 102 -9.79 -10.09 -8.66
CA THR A 102 -10.41 -9.24 -9.69
C THR A 102 -11.91 -9.49 -9.76
N THR A 103 -12.33 -10.76 -9.80
CA THR A 103 -13.73 -11.14 -9.82
C THR A 103 -14.46 -10.68 -8.55
N LEU A 104 -13.85 -10.86 -7.37
CA LEU A 104 -14.37 -10.37 -6.10
C LEU A 104 -14.59 -8.85 -6.13
N LEU A 105 -13.56 -8.09 -6.48
CA LEU A 105 -13.61 -6.63 -6.52
C LEU A 105 -14.67 -6.14 -7.50
N THR A 106 -14.77 -6.76 -8.67
CA THR A 106 -15.75 -6.41 -9.70
C THR A 106 -17.18 -6.60 -9.19
N ASN A 107 -17.47 -7.78 -8.64
CA ASN A 107 -18.81 -8.13 -8.16
C ASN A 107 -19.24 -7.22 -6.99
N GLN A 108 -18.35 -7.03 -6.01
CA GLN A 108 -18.66 -6.25 -4.81
C GLN A 108 -18.75 -4.74 -5.11
N SER A 109 -17.91 -4.22 -6.01
CA SER A 109 -17.99 -2.82 -6.44
C SER A 109 -19.29 -2.54 -7.22
N ASN A 110 -19.72 -3.47 -8.08
CA ASN A 110 -20.99 -3.36 -8.77
C ASN A 110 -22.18 -3.41 -7.81
N LEU A 111 -22.18 -4.36 -6.88
CA LEU A 111 -23.21 -4.45 -5.84
C LEU A 111 -23.29 -3.14 -5.03
N TYR A 112 -22.15 -2.62 -4.60
CA TYR A 112 -22.08 -1.35 -3.88
C TYR A 112 -22.61 -0.18 -4.70
N SER A 113 -22.32 -0.14 -6.01
CA SER A 113 -22.83 0.90 -6.89
C SER A 113 -24.36 0.91 -6.95
N VAL A 114 -24.99 -0.27 -6.99
CA VAL A 114 -26.45 -0.43 -6.95
C VAL A 114 -27.00 -0.02 -5.59
N GLN A 115 -26.36 -0.46 -4.50
CA GLN A 115 -26.76 -0.07 -3.14
C GLN A 115 -26.73 1.46 -2.92
N LYS A 116 -25.79 2.16 -3.57
CA LYS A 116 -25.67 3.62 -3.47
C LYS A 116 -26.58 4.37 -4.43
N ASN A 117 -26.76 3.89 -5.65
CA ASN A 117 -27.65 4.50 -6.63
C ASN A 117 -28.19 3.44 -7.59
N PRO A 118 -29.37 2.85 -7.30
CA PRO A 118 -29.96 1.81 -8.14
C PRO A 118 -30.22 2.26 -9.59
N ASN A 119 -30.48 3.56 -9.80
CA ASN A 119 -30.80 4.12 -11.11
C ASN A 119 -29.55 4.38 -11.97
N LYS A 120 -28.35 4.36 -11.37
CA LYS A 120 -27.08 4.63 -12.05
C LYS A 120 -25.98 3.69 -11.54
N ALA A 121 -26.18 2.40 -11.76
CA ALA A 121 -25.18 1.37 -11.45
C ALA A 121 -23.91 1.57 -12.31
N ALA A 122 -22.74 1.34 -11.71
CA ALA A 122 -21.45 1.57 -12.36
C ALA A 122 -21.15 0.57 -13.48
N ARG A 123 -21.74 -0.64 -13.43
CA ARG A 123 -21.59 -1.72 -14.44
C ARG A 123 -20.14 -1.94 -14.85
N ILE A 124 -19.28 -2.16 -13.86
CA ILE A 124 -17.85 -2.40 -14.01
C ILE A 124 -17.65 -3.83 -14.55
N SER A 125 -16.91 -4.00 -15.64
CA SER A 125 -16.48 -5.32 -16.11
C SER A 125 -15.20 -5.80 -15.41
N GLU A 126 -14.92 -7.11 -15.43
CA GLU A 126 -13.65 -7.64 -14.88
C GLU A 126 -12.43 -7.03 -15.61
N THR A 127 -12.51 -6.86 -16.93
CA THR A 127 -11.45 -6.20 -17.72
C THR A 127 -11.23 -4.75 -17.30
N GLU A 128 -12.29 -3.99 -17.02
CA GLU A 128 -12.13 -2.63 -16.47
C GLU A 128 -11.50 -2.64 -15.08
N MET A 129 -11.82 -3.64 -14.25
CA MET A 129 -11.19 -3.80 -12.93
C MET A 129 -9.69 -4.14 -13.05
N GLU A 130 -9.30 -5.00 -13.99
CA GLU A 130 -7.88 -5.29 -14.28
C GLU A 130 -7.13 -4.03 -14.74
N HIS A 131 -7.72 -3.28 -15.68
CA HIS A 131 -7.16 -1.99 -16.12
C HIS A 131 -7.04 -1.00 -14.97
N PHE A 132 -8.04 -0.92 -14.09
CA PHE A 132 -8.01 -0.05 -12.92
C PHE A 132 -6.87 -0.42 -11.95
N ILE A 133 -6.71 -1.71 -11.66
CA ILE A 133 -5.61 -2.22 -10.82
C ILE A 133 -4.25 -1.93 -11.48
N GLY A 134 -4.13 -2.18 -12.80
CA GLY A 134 -2.92 -1.86 -13.56
C GLY A 134 -2.56 -0.38 -13.52
N ILE A 135 -3.55 0.51 -13.64
CA ILE A 135 -3.35 1.96 -13.48
C ILE A 135 -2.87 2.27 -12.06
N LEU A 136 -3.46 1.69 -11.01
CA LEU A 136 -3.00 1.92 -9.63
C LEU A 136 -1.52 1.54 -9.45
N LEU A 137 -1.09 0.40 -9.99
CA LEU A 137 0.31 -0.02 -9.97
C LEU A 137 1.21 0.99 -10.69
N MET A 138 0.80 1.47 -11.88
CA MET A 138 1.54 2.48 -12.63
C MET A 138 1.62 3.82 -11.88
N THR A 139 0.57 4.24 -11.18
CA THR A 139 0.61 5.44 -10.33
C THR A 139 1.49 5.28 -9.09
N GLY A 140 1.86 4.06 -8.71
CA GLY A 140 2.88 3.82 -7.69
C GLY A 140 4.31 4.10 -8.20
N ILE A 141 4.52 4.00 -9.51
CA ILE A 141 5.81 4.26 -10.18
C ILE A 141 5.98 5.77 -10.44
N TYR A 142 4.92 6.41 -10.93
CA TYR A 142 4.91 7.85 -11.21
C TYR A 142 4.36 8.64 -10.03
N SER A 143 5.12 9.58 -9.48
CA SER A 143 4.63 10.45 -8.41
C SER A 143 4.09 11.76 -8.97
N PHE A 144 2.77 11.95 -8.91
CA PHE A 144 2.12 13.24 -9.13
C PHE A 144 1.36 13.69 -7.87
N PRO A 145 1.24 15.01 -7.60
CA PRO A 145 0.50 15.51 -6.44
C PRO A 145 -0.97 15.08 -6.44
N GLU A 146 -1.56 14.95 -7.63
CA GLU A 146 -2.95 14.55 -7.81
C GLU A 146 -3.10 13.59 -8.98
N GLN A 147 -4.01 12.61 -8.83
CA GLN A 147 -4.23 11.59 -9.85
C GLN A 147 -4.75 12.17 -11.18
N ARG A 148 -5.44 13.31 -11.18
CA ARG A 148 -5.97 13.90 -12.42
C ARG A 148 -4.86 14.32 -13.40
N TYR A 149 -3.64 14.54 -12.92
CA TYR A 149 -2.52 14.95 -13.76
C TYR A 149 -2.11 13.87 -14.76
N PHE A 150 -2.35 12.59 -14.49
CA PHE A 150 -2.10 11.51 -15.46
C PHE A 150 -2.87 11.67 -16.78
N TRP A 151 -3.97 12.42 -16.78
CA TRP A 151 -4.83 12.69 -17.94
C TRP A 151 -4.80 14.15 -18.41
N SER A 152 -4.02 15.02 -17.77
CA SER A 152 -3.96 16.44 -18.13
C SER A 152 -3.02 16.65 -19.31
N ASN A 153 -3.36 17.52 -20.26
CA ASN A 153 -2.61 17.69 -21.53
C ASN A 153 -1.10 17.85 -21.33
N ASN A 154 -0.67 18.65 -20.36
CA ASN A 154 0.74 18.97 -20.13
C ASN A 154 1.52 17.87 -19.38
N THR A 155 0.83 16.95 -18.71
CA THR A 155 1.42 15.91 -17.85
C THR A 155 0.91 14.51 -18.21
N ARG A 156 0.35 14.38 -19.41
CA ARG A 156 -0.35 13.17 -19.86
C ARG A 156 0.61 12.00 -19.90
N VAL A 157 0.22 10.91 -19.26
CA VAL A 157 0.94 9.64 -19.34
C VAL A 157 0.16 8.72 -20.26
N GLU A 158 0.65 8.51 -21.47
CA GLU A 158 -0.11 7.79 -22.52
C GLU A 158 -0.46 6.36 -22.11
N SER A 159 0.45 5.67 -21.41
CA SER A 159 0.22 4.31 -20.90
C SER A 159 -0.88 4.19 -19.84
N ILE A 160 -1.34 5.32 -19.27
CA ILE A 160 -2.47 5.38 -18.33
C ILE A 160 -3.70 5.96 -19.04
N SER A 161 -3.52 7.11 -19.69
CA SER A 161 -4.61 7.89 -20.27
C SER A 161 -5.29 7.23 -21.48
N SER A 162 -4.59 6.37 -22.23
CA SER A 162 -5.16 5.59 -23.32
C SER A 162 -5.97 4.37 -22.88
N VAL A 163 -5.72 3.86 -21.66
CA VAL A 163 -6.34 2.63 -21.15
C VAL A 163 -7.73 2.89 -20.60
N MET A 164 -7.90 3.99 -19.86
CA MET A 164 -9.18 4.36 -19.24
C MET A 164 -9.28 5.87 -19.15
N THR A 165 -10.48 6.43 -19.34
CA THR A 165 -10.69 7.87 -19.16
C THR A 165 -10.57 8.26 -17.68
N ARG A 166 -10.17 9.50 -17.40
CA ARG A 166 -10.10 10.06 -16.05
C ARG A 166 -11.39 9.84 -15.27
N ASP A 167 -12.52 10.18 -15.89
CA ASP A 167 -13.82 10.17 -15.21
C ASP A 167 -14.26 8.73 -14.91
N ARG A 168 -13.97 7.78 -15.80
CA ARG A 168 -14.24 6.36 -15.54
C ARG A 168 -13.35 5.81 -14.43
N PHE A 169 -12.06 6.16 -14.42
CA PHE A 169 -11.15 5.79 -13.32
C PHE A 169 -11.66 6.32 -11.96
N LEU A 170 -12.08 7.59 -11.91
CA LEU A 170 -12.63 8.18 -10.69
C LEU A 170 -13.96 7.54 -10.27
N GLU A 171 -14.80 7.12 -11.23
CA GLU A 171 -16.02 6.38 -10.96
C GLU A 171 -15.74 4.99 -10.36
N LEU A 172 -14.81 4.23 -10.93
CA LEU A 172 -14.38 2.94 -10.36
C LEU A 172 -13.80 3.14 -8.96
N LYS A 173 -12.92 4.13 -8.78
CA LYS A 173 -12.34 4.46 -7.47
C LYS A 173 -13.42 4.78 -6.43
N LYS A 174 -14.47 5.50 -6.81
CA LYS A 174 -15.60 5.85 -5.94
C LYS A 174 -16.40 4.63 -5.49
N TYR A 175 -16.57 3.65 -6.37
CA TYR A 175 -17.38 2.45 -6.11
C TYR A 175 -16.57 1.22 -5.69
N LEU A 176 -15.23 1.33 -5.61
CA LEU A 176 -14.37 0.23 -5.20
C LEU A 176 -14.81 -0.35 -3.85
N HIS A 177 -15.14 -1.64 -3.85
CA HIS A 177 -15.66 -2.33 -2.70
C HIS A 177 -15.25 -3.81 -2.69
N VAL A 178 -15.20 -4.40 -1.49
CA VAL A 178 -14.64 -5.75 -1.28
C VAL A 178 -15.62 -6.71 -0.59
N THR A 179 -16.66 -6.19 0.08
CA THR A 179 -17.64 -6.98 0.83
C THR A 179 -19.04 -6.47 0.61
N ASP A 180 -20.07 -7.27 0.86
CA ASP A 180 -21.45 -6.77 0.85
C ASP A 180 -21.72 -5.98 2.14
N ASN A 181 -22.23 -4.75 2.03
CA ASN A 181 -22.60 -3.97 3.22
C ASN A 181 -23.80 -4.55 3.97
N SER A 182 -24.64 -5.37 3.32
CA SER A 182 -25.84 -5.94 3.94
C SER A 182 -25.51 -6.95 5.04
N ILE A 183 -24.32 -7.56 5.00
CA ILE A 183 -23.84 -8.55 5.96
C ILE A 183 -22.94 -7.95 7.03
N GLN A 184 -22.73 -6.62 7.03
CA GLN A 184 -21.86 -5.98 8.01
C GLN A 184 -22.49 -6.05 9.40
N GLN A 185 -21.77 -6.65 10.33
CA GLN A 185 -22.16 -6.75 11.75
C GLN A 185 -22.17 -5.38 12.43
N ASN A 186 -22.95 -5.28 13.51
CA ASN A 186 -22.95 -4.10 14.36
C ASN A 186 -21.64 -4.02 15.14
N ARG A 187 -21.17 -2.80 15.39
CA ARG A 187 -19.91 -2.57 16.13
C ARG A 187 -19.95 -3.07 17.57
N THR A 188 -21.14 -3.30 18.11
CA THR A 188 -21.40 -3.81 19.45
C THR A 188 -21.42 -5.34 19.52
N ASP A 189 -21.44 -6.04 18.37
CA ASP A 189 -21.44 -7.49 18.33
C ASP A 189 -20.10 -8.03 18.84
N ALA A 190 -20.17 -9.07 19.69
CA ALA A 190 -18.97 -9.71 20.25
C ALA A 190 -18.02 -10.26 19.17
N ASN A 191 -18.57 -10.63 18.01
CA ASN A 191 -17.83 -11.18 16.87
C ASN A 191 -17.50 -10.13 15.80
N PHE A 192 -17.65 -8.82 16.09
CA PHE A 192 -17.42 -7.75 15.12
C PHE A 192 -16.00 -7.78 14.53
N ASP A 193 -15.89 -8.12 13.25
CA ASP A 193 -14.63 -8.05 12.53
C ASP A 193 -14.32 -6.61 12.08
N ARG A 194 -13.36 -5.97 12.74
CA ARG A 194 -12.90 -4.60 12.40
C ARG A 194 -12.38 -4.48 10.97
N ALA A 195 -11.86 -5.56 10.38
CA ALA A 195 -11.37 -5.57 9.01
C ALA A 195 -12.38 -6.14 8.01
N HIS A 196 -13.65 -6.33 8.40
CA HIS A 196 -14.71 -6.90 7.56
C HIS A 196 -14.76 -6.30 6.15
N LYS A 197 -14.55 -4.98 6.03
CA LYS A 197 -14.58 -4.25 4.76
C LYS A 197 -13.51 -4.62 3.75
N VAL A 198 -12.44 -5.30 4.17
CA VAL A 198 -11.34 -5.74 3.31
C VAL A 198 -11.03 -7.23 3.48
N ARG A 199 -11.60 -7.89 4.50
CA ARG A 199 -11.34 -9.27 4.87
C ARG A 199 -11.40 -10.27 3.71
N PRO A 200 -12.39 -10.23 2.80
CA PRO A 200 -12.45 -11.20 1.70
C PRO A 200 -11.22 -11.15 0.79
N LEU A 201 -10.75 -9.94 0.43
CA LEU A 201 -9.54 -9.76 -0.37
C LEU A 201 -8.29 -10.18 0.40
N LEU A 202 -8.20 -9.82 1.69
CA LEU A 202 -7.08 -10.21 2.53
C LEU A 202 -6.94 -11.72 2.66
N ASN A 203 -8.05 -12.44 2.78
CA ASN A 203 -8.02 -13.90 2.86
C ASN A 203 -7.50 -14.52 1.57
N ILE A 204 -7.95 -14.02 0.39
CA ILE A 204 -7.43 -14.49 -0.90
C ILE A 204 -5.92 -14.29 -0.97
N ILE A 205 -5.47 -13.06 -0.70
CA ILE A 205 -4.05 -12.71 -0.77
C ILE A 205 -3.27 -13.59 0.23
N LYS A 206 -3.71 -13.69 1.47
CA LYS A 206 -3.05 -14.49 2.51
C LYS A 206 -2.89 -15.96 2.11
N GLU A 207 -3.94 -16.59 1.58
CA GLU A 207 -3.87 -17.98 1.12
C GLU A 207 -2.90 -18.15 -0.06
N ASN A 208 -2.90 -17.21 -1.00
CA ASN A 208 -1.94 -17.21 -2.11
C ASN A 208 -0.49 -17.09 -1.61
N PHE A 209 -0.22 -16.15 -0.70
CA PHE A 209 1.11 -15.95 -0.12
C PHE A 209 1.61 -17.18 0.64
N ARG A 210 0.72 -17.93 1.30
CA ARG A 210 1.04 -19.19 1.98
C ARG A 210 1.49 -20.31 1.03
N THR A 211 1.15 -20.22 -0.25
CA THR A 211 1.61 -21.17 -1.27
C THR A 211 3.07 -20.96 -1.69
N ILE A 212 3.64 -19.80 -1.37
CA ILE A 212 5.04 -19.48 -1.71
C ILE A 212 5.96 -20.37 -0.87
N PRO A 213 6.89 -21.11 -1.50
CA PRO A 213 7.89 -21.89 -0.78
C PRO A 213 8.71 -20.99 0.16
N LYS A 214 8.82 -21.40 1.42
CA LYS A 214 9.57 -20.66 2.44
C LYS A 214 11.05 -21.00 2.36
N GLU A 215 11.90 -19.99 2.52
CA GLU A 215 13.35 -20.17 2.63
C GLU A 215 13.77 -20.56 4.05
N GLU A 216 15.04 -20.93 4.20
CA GLU A 216 15.62 -21.39 5.47
C GLU A 216 15.58 -20.32 6.57
N LYS A 217 15.84 -19.05 6.21
CA LYS A 217 15.93 -17.94 7.15
C LYS A 217 14.74 -17.01 6.98
N LEU A 218 13.89 -16.97 7.99
CA LEU A 218 12.70 -16.12 8.02
C LEU A 218 12.83 -15.08 9.12
N SER A 219 12.33 -13.87 8.86
CA SER A 219 12.23 -12.80 9.83
C SER A 219 10.77 -12.38 9.99
N VAL A 220 10.39 -12.00 11.21
CA VAL A 220 9.10 -11.36 11.50
C VAL A 220 9.39 -9.92 11.86
N ASP A 221 8.71 -8.99 11.18
CA ASP A 221 8.81 -7.55 11.44
C ASP A 221 7.44 -6.90 11.30
N GLU A 222 7.30 -5.68 11.83
CA GLU A 222 6.09 -4.87 11.70
C GLU A 222 6.20 -3.93 10.49
N GLN A 223 5.15 -3.90 9.67
CA GLN A 223 5.04 -2.93 8.59
C GLN A 223 3.85 -2.00 8.80
N ILE A 224 4.12 -0.70 8.96
CA ILE A 224 3.08 0.31 9.08
C ILE A 224 2.75 0.86 7.69
N ILE A 225 1.48 0.75 7.28
CA ILE A 225 0.96 1.41 6.09
C ILE A 225 0.59 2.84 6.49
N PRO A 226 1.33 3.88 6.07
CA PRO A 226 1.08 5.24 6.51
C PRO A 226 -0.27 5.72 5.97
N PHE A 227 -1.19 5.98 6.88
CA PHE A 227 -2.36 6.83 6.67
C PHE A 227 -2.01 8.20 7.28
N LYS A 228 -2.60 9.32 6.86
CA LYS A 228 -2.59 10.52 7.72
C LYS A 228 -3.67 10.24 8.78
N GLY A 229 -3.40 9.67 9.96
CA GLY A 229 -2.23 9.87 10.85
C GLY A 229 -1.15 8.78 11.05
N ARG A 230 0.01 9.27 11.53
CA ARG A 230 1.36 8.70 11.85
C ARG A 230 1.52 7.16 11.83
N THR A 231 2.57 6.49 11.30
CA THR A 231 3.74 6.78 10.42
C THR A 231 4.40 5.44 10.00
N GLY A 232 4.89 5.32 8.75
CA GLY A 232 6.18 4.70 8.33
C GLY A 232 6.44 3.18 8.41
N GLY A 233 6.61 2.50 7.26
CA GLY A 233 7.07 1.09 7.16
C GLY A 233 8.27 0.87 6.23
N LYS A 234 9.02 -0.23 6.44
CA LYS A 234 10.17 -0.70 5.62
C LYS A 234 9.72 -1.70 4.51
N SER A 235 10.62 -2.07 3.59
CA SER A 235 10.35 -3.00 2.46
C SER A 235 10.91 -4.41 2.70
N GLY A 236 10.16 -5.44 2.32
CA GLY A 236 10.55 -6.86 2.32
C GLY A 236 9.56 -7.71 1.52
N ILE A 237 9.83 -9.01 1.35
CA ILE A 237 8.87 -9.98 0.79
C ILE A 237 7.99 -10.48 1.94
N CYS A 238 6.67 -10.34 1.80
CA CYS A 238 5.70 -10.84 2.77
C CYS A 238 5.44 -12.33 2.50
N TYR A 239 5.29 -13.17 3.53
CA TYR A 239 4.93 -14.60 3.39
C TYR A 239 3.64 -14.96 4.13
N ASP A 240 3.37 -14.27 5.23
CA ASP A 240 2.10 -14.25 5.94
C ASP A 240 2.00 -12.89 6.65
N PHE A 241 0.78 -12.44 6.92
CA PHE A 241 0.53 -11.21 7.65
C PHE A 241 -0.67 -11.38 8.59
N ILE A 242 -0.63 -10.61 9.67
CA ILE A 242 -1.76 -10.42 10.56
C ILE A 242 -2.03 -8.92 10.62
N PHE A 243 -3.24 -8.52 10.26
CA PHE A 243 -3.66 -7.14 10.47
C PHE A 243 -3.91 -6.93 11.96
N TYR A 244 -3.09 -6.10 12.59
CA TYR A 244 -3.37 -5.61 13.92
C TYR A 244 -4.62 -4.72 13.86
N THR A 245 -5.68 -5.15 14.56
CA THR A 245 -6.93 -4.39 14.62
C THR A 245 -7.10 -3.64 15.95
N GLY A 246 -6.04 -3.56 16.77
CA GLY A 246 -6.07 -2.97 18.11
C GLY A 246 -6.32 -4.03 19.19
N LYS A 247 -7.52 -4.04 19.77
CA LYS A 247 -7.85 -4.96 20.87
C LYS A 247 -8.07 -6.39 20.34
N GLY A 248 -7.10 -7.27 20.54
CA GLY A 248 -7.21 -8.70 20.28
C GLY A 248 -7.89 -9.47 21.41
N ASN A 249 -8.46 -10.64 21.08
CA ASN A 249 -9.00 -11.62 22.02
C ASN A 249 -7.92 -12.15 22.99
N GLN A 250 -8.34 -12.90 24.01
CA GLN A 250 -7.51 -13.44 25.10
C GLN A 250 -6.10 -13.84 24.64
N GLN A 251 -5.11 -13.18 25.21
CA GLN A 251 -3.70 -13.48 24.97
C GLN A 251 -3.33 -14.71 25.81
N GLN A 252 -2.84 -15.76 25.16
CA GLN A 252 -2.45 -16.98 25.87
C GLN A 252 -0.99 -16.90 26.33
N HIS A 253 -0.12 -16.34 25.48
CA HIS A 253 1.32 -16.24 25.73
C HIS A 253 1.86 -14.80 25.62
N GLY A 254 0.97 -13.81 25.48
CA GLY A 254 1.29 -12.39 25.30
C GLY A 254 1.24 -11.97 23.83
N PHE A 255 0.93 -10.69 23.57
CA PHE A 255 0.62 -10.19 22.22
C PHE A 255 1.67 -10.52 21.15
N CYS A 256 2.95 -10.23 21.41
CA CYS A 256 4.03 -10.50 20.46
C CYS A 256 4.22 -12.00 20.24
N THR A 257 4.21 -12.79 21.30
CA THR A 257 4.35 -14.24 21.26
C THR A 257 3.23 -14.89 20.46
N ASP A 258 1.98 -14.49 20.70
CA ASP A 258 0.82 -15.04 20.00
C ASP A 258 0.83 -14.68 18.51
N ILE A 259 1.30 -13.48 18.13
CA ILE A 259 1.49 -13.11 16.72
C ILE A 259 2.55 -13.99 16.07
N VAL A 260 3.73 -14.11 16.70
CA VAL A 260 4.83 -14.92 16.16
C VAL A 260 4.38 -16.36 15.99
N LEU A 261 3.73 -16.94 17.00
CA LEU A 261 3.22 -18.31 16.93
C LEU A 261 2.20 -18.48 15.80
N ASN A 262 1.22 -17.58 15.67
CA ASN A 262 0.22 -17.65 14.60
C ASN A 262 0.82 -17.54 13.19
N VAL A 263 1.82 -16.66 13.00
CA VAL A 263 2.52 -16.53 11.71
C VAL A 263 3.36 -17.78 11.43
N CYS A 264 4.00 -18.35 12.45
CA CYS A 264 4.81 -19.55 12.36
C CYS A 264 4.02 -20.85 12.18
N GLU A 265 2.69 -20.88 12.40
CA GLU A 265 1.87 -22.09 12.14
C GLU A 265 1.97 -22.60 10.70
N THR A 266 2.27 -21.69 9.77
CA THR A 266 2.38 -22.01 8.34
C THR A 266 3.79 -22.46 7.92
N VAL A 267 4.74 -22.47 8.85
CA VAL A 267 6.09 -23.01 8.64
C VAL A 267 6.03 -24.54 8.77
N PRO A 268 6.60 -25.30 7.81
CA PRO A 268 6.57 -26.76 7.87
C PRO A 268 7.17 -27.30 9.18
N ARG A 269 6.39 -28.12 9.90
CA ARG A 269 6.86 -28.75 11.15
C ARG A 269 8.00 -29.71 10.86
N PHE A 270 9.01 -29.73 11.74
CA PHE A 270 10.18 -30.61 11.65
C PHE A 270 11.11 -30.36 10.45
N ALA A 271 10.88 -29.29 9.69
CA ALA A 271 11.86 -28.73 8.74
C ALA A 271 12.84 -27.78 9.48
N ASN A 272 13.29 -28.20 10.66
CA ASN A 272 14.29 -27.46 11.41
C ASN A 272 15.64 -27.69 10.73
N HIS A 273 16.13 -26.68 10.03
CA HIS A 273 17.50 -26.65 9.54
C HIS A 273 18.38 -26.01 10.62
N LYS A 274 19.55 -26.62 10.85
CA LYS A 274 20.48 -26.29 11.94
C LYS A 274 21.17 -24.95 11.71
#